data_AF-A0A916X3V9-F1
#
_entry.id   AF-A0A916X3V9-F1
#
_cell.length_a   1.000
_cell.length_b   1.000
_cell.length_c   1.000
_cell.angle_alpha   90.00
_cell.angle_beta   90.00
_cell.angle_gamma   90.00
#
_symmetry.space_group_name_H-M   'P 1'
#
loop_
_entity.id
_entity.type
_entity.pdbx_description
1 polymer ?
#
loop_
_entity_poly.entity_id
_entity_poly.type
_entity_poly.pdbx_seq_one_letter_code
_entity_poly.pdbx_strand_id
1 'polypeptide(L)'
;MVRRSTPQKKIDDRAFPVRILVRVPRFGFGQQYDEIHAWLKNEIGRGEYADHSFRTPPRDAVGFYFRRIEDAQRFVAAFPSLELSDETAGAGYTSPYRGRLPNN
;
A
#
# COMPACT_ATOMS: atom_id res chain seq x y z
N MET A 1 23.44 -13.03 -23.64
CA MET A 1 22.65 -13.37 -22.44
C MET A 1 22.04 -12.08 -21.89
N VAL A 2 20.73 -11.87 -22.01
CA VAL A 2 20.07 -10.65 -21.49
C VAL A 2 19.99 -10.76 -19.97
N ARG A 3 20.77 -9.94 -19.25
CA ARG A 3 20.65 -9.81 -17.79
C ARG A 3 19.31 -9.13 -17.49
N ARG A 4 18.24 -9.90 -17.28
CA ARG A 4 16.98 -9.36 -16.76
C ARG A 4 17.26 -8.86 -15.36
N SER A 5 17.35 -7.54 -15.18
CA SER A 5 17.42 -6.95 -13.85
C SER A 5 16.20 -7.44 -13.05
N THR A 6 16.39 -7.78 -11.77
CA THR A 6 15.24 -8.08 -10.91
C THR A 6 14.43 -6.80 -10.82
N PRO A 7 13.11 -6.82 -11.12
CA PRO A 7 12.30 -5.60 -11.04
C PRO A 7 12.43 -4.95 -9.66
N GLN A 8 12.65 -3.64 -9.61
CA GLN A 8 12.87 -2.89 -8.36
C GLN A 8 11.79 -3.21 -7.31
N LYS A 9 10.53 -3.34 -7.75
CA LYS A 9 9.41 -3.80 -6.93
C LYS A 9 9.67 -5.08 -6.12
N LYS A 10 10.30 -6.09 -6.73
CA LYS A 10 10.63 -7.35 -6.04
C LYS A 10 11.76 -7.19 -5.02
N ILE A 11 12.66 -6.23 -5.24
CA ILE A 11 13.73 -5.91 -4.30
C ILE A 11 13.12 -5.18 -3.10
N ASP A 12 12.28 -4.17 -3.36
CA ASP A 12 11.62 -3.37 -2.33
C ASP A 12 10.63 -4.21 -1.52
N ASP A 13 9.90 -5.15 -2.15
CA ASP A 13 9.09 -6.14 -1.45
C ASP A 13 9.91 -6.90 -0.38
N ARG A 14 11.19 -7.21 -0.65
CA ARG A 14 12.04 -7.90 0.34
C ARG A 14 12.65 -6.95 1.36
N ALA A 15 12.90 -5.70 0.97
CA ALA A 15 13.57 -4.71 1.81
C ALA A 15 12.62 -4.04 2.83
N PHE A 16 11.36 -3.85 2.46
CA PHE A 16 10.39 -3.13 3.26
C PHE A 16 9.28 -4.08 3.75
N PRO A 17 9.27 -4.41 5.06
CA PRO A 17 8.35 -5.39 5.62
C PRO A 17 6.92 -4.86 5.77
N VAL A 18 6.73 -3.54 5.90
CA VAL A 18 5.41 -2.93 6.10
C VAL A 18 4.92 -2.31 4.80
N ARG A 19 3.67 -2.61 4.43
CA ARG A 19 3.07 -2.13 3.17
C ARG A 19 1.65 -1.70 3.40
N ILE A 20 1.32 -0.53 2.89
CA ILE A 20 -0.05 -0.01 2.87
C ILE A 20 -0.46 0.12 1.41
N LEU A 21 -1.50 -0.62 1.02
CA LEU A 21 -2.12 -0.48 -0.29
C LEU A 21 -3.26 0.53 -0.20
N VAL A 22 -3.16 1.58 -0.99
CA VAL A 22 -4.15 2.66 -1.08
C VAL A 22 -4.83 2.60 -2.43
N ARG A 23 -6.16 2.73 -2.47
CA ARG A 23 -6.91 2.80 -3.73
C ARG A 23 -6.60 4.10 -4.44
N VAL A 24 -6.40 4.02 -5.76
CA VAL A 24 -6.35 5.21 -6.60
C VAL A 24 -7.79 5.76 -6.72
N PRO A 25 -8.05 7.03 -6.37
CA PRO A 25 -9.37 7.64 -6.55
C PRO A 25 -9.78 7.62 -8.02
N ARG A 26 -11.08 7.74 -8.31
CA ARG A 26 -11.62 7.67 -9.69
C ARG A 26 -10.92 8.64 -10.67
N PHE A 27 -10.48 9.80 -10.18
CA PHE A 27 -9.83 10.84 -10.97
C PHE A 27 -8.31 10.88 -10.77
N GLY A 28 -7.73 9.83 -10.17
CA GLY A 28 -6.34 9.82 -9.72
C GLY A 28 -6.13 10.61 -8.43
N PHE A 29 -4.88 10.63 -7.96
CA PHE A 29 -4.51 11.38 -6.74
C PHE A 29 -4.35 12.88 -6.99
N GLY A 30 -4.04 13.32 -8.22
CA GLY A 30 -3.80 14.74 -8.51
C GLY A 30 -2.78 15.36 -7.57
N GLN A 31 -3.08 16.56 -7.06
CA GLN A 31 -2.23 17.29 -6.10
C GLN A 31 -1.95 16.51 -4.81
N GLN A 32 -2.87 15.65 -4.37
CA GLN A 32 -2.67 14.84 -3.17
C GLN A 32 -1.46 13.91 -3.30
N TYR A 33 -1.09 13.50 -4.53
CA TYR A 33 0.10 12.70 -4.76
C TYR A 33 1.38 13.47 -4.43
N ASP A 34 1.46 14.73 -4.86
CA ASP A 34 2.62 15.58 -4.59
C ASP A 34 2.76 15.88 -3.09
N GLU A 35 1.62 16.09 -2.41
CA GLU A 35 1.57 16.27 -0.96
C GLU A 35 2.05 15.02 -0.21
N ILE A 36 1.63 13.84 -0.65
CA ILE A 36 2.12 12.56 -0.12
C ILE A 36 3.63 12.41 -0.31
N HIS A 37 4.14 12.66 -1.52
CA HIS A 37 5.57 12.55 -1.80
C HIS A 37 6.40 13.57 -1.01
N ALA A 38 5.91 14.80 -0.87
CA ALA A 38 6.54 15.83 -0.05
C ALA A 38 6.59 15.40 1.43
N TRP A 39 5.48 14.90 1.97
CA TRP A 39 5.40 14.41 3.34
C TRP A 39 6.33 13.23 3.58
N LEU A 40 6.34 12.23 2.70
CA LEU A 40 7.24 11.07 2.79
C LEU A 40 8.71 11.48 2.83
N LYS A 41 9.09 12.43 1.94
CA LYS A 41 10.44 12.96 1.91
C LYS A 41 10.82 13.68 3.20
N ASN A 42 9.91 14.46 3.78
CA ASN A 42 10.19 15.32 4.94
C ASN A 42 10.11 14.56 6.27
N GLU A 43 9.14 13.65 6.43
CA GLU A 43 8.82 13.01 7.72
C GLU A 43 9.43 11.63 7.89
N ILE A 44 9.66 10.90 6.80
CA ILE A 44 10.21 9.54 6.80
C ILE A 44 11.66 9.55 6.33
N GLY A 45 11.96 10.34 5.31
CA GLY A 45 13.30 10.48 4.74
C GLY A 45 13.53 9.55 3.54
N ARG A 46 14.39 10.02 2.62
CA ARG A 46 14.73 9.28 1.41
C ARG A 46 15.43 7.96 1.76
N GLY A 47 14.95 6.85 1.19
CA GLY A 47 15.52 5.51 1.40
C GLY A 47 14.84 4.68 2.50
N GLU A 48 13.98 5.30 3.33
CA GLU A 48 13.20 4.61 4.36
C GLU A 48 11.77 4.26 3.90
N TYR A 49 11.42 4.65 2.67
CA TYR A 49 10.18 4.30 2.01
C TYR A 49 10.39 3.98 0.52
N ALA A 50 9.42 3.29 -0.07
CA ALA A 50 9.28 3.13 -1.52
C ALA A 50 7.79 3.19 -1.91
N ASP A 51 7.49 3.50 -3.17
CA ASP A 51 6.14 3.46 -3.72
C ASP A 51 6.12 2.70 -5.05
N HIS A 52 5.10 1.88 -5.24
CA HIS A 52 4.89 1.14 -6.49
C HIS A 52 3.43 1.18 -6.89
N SER A 53 3.17 1.29 -8.19
CA SER A 53 1.83 1.07 -8.71
C SER A 53 1.42 -0.40 -8.63
N PHE A 54 0.16 -0.61 -8.31
CA PHE A 54 -0.51 -1.89 -8.24
C PHE A 54 -1.80 -1.85 -9.05
N ARG A 55 -2.15 -3.02 -9.58
CA ARG A 55 -3.44 -3.23 -10.23
C ARG A 55 -4.17 -4.27 -9.39
N THR A 56 -5.21 -3.83 -8.70
CA THR A 56 -5.97 -4.67 -7.76
C THR A 56 -7.45 -4.62 -8.14
N PRO A 57 -7.94 -5.53 -9.00
CA PRO A 57 -9.30 -5.47 -9.53
C PRO A 57 -10.34 -5.29 -8.40
N PRO A 58 -11.25 -4.31 -8.48
CA PRO A 58 -11.70 -3.63 -9.69
C PRO A 58 -10.98 -2.30 -10.03
N ARG A 59 -9.99 -1.86 -9.24
CA ARG A 59 -9.38 -0.51 -9.39
C ARG A 59 -7.86 -0.55 -9.31
N ASP A 60 -7.22 0.53 -9.74
CA ASP A 60 -5.79 0.67 -9.52
C ASP A 60 -5.50 1.04 -8.05
N ALA A 61 -4.33 0.65 -7.57
CA ALA A 61 -3.87 0.92 -6.21
C ALA A 61 -2.41 1.39 -6.25
N VAL A 62 -1.97 2.08 -5.20
CA VAL A 62 -0.56 2.39 -4.96
C VAL A 62 -0.15 1.74 -3.65
N GLY A 63 0.97 1.02 -3.68
CA GLY A 63 1.57 0.45 -2.48
C GLY A 63 2.65 1.37 -1.96
N PHE A 64 2.45 1.88 -0.75
CA PHE A 64 3.47 2.59 0.01
C PHE A 64 4.15 1.61 0.96
N TYR A 65 5.47 1.57 0.88
CA TYR A 65 6.32 0.62 1.59
C TYR A 65 7.10 1.37 2.66
N PHE A 66 7.18 0.77 3.84
CA PHE A 66 7.85 1.33 5.00
C PHE A 66 8.74 0.29 5.67
N ARG A 67 9.85 0.76 6.23
CA ARG A 67 10.75 -0.09 7.00
C ARG A 67 10.21 -0.41 8.39
N ARG A 68 9.52 0.58 8.99
CA ARG A 68 9.04 0.58 10.37
C ARG A 68 7.52 0.74 10.40
N ILE A 69 6.86 0.11 11.36
CA ILE A 69 5.40 0.17 11.50
C ILE A 69 4.93 1.56 11.96
N GLU A 70 5.76 2.25 12.74
CA GLU A 70 5.50 3.59 13.26
C GLU A 70 5.37 4.60 12.11
N ASP A 71 6.22 4.46 11.07
CA ASP A 71 6.18 5.32 9.89
C ASP A 71 4.88 5.09 9.09
N ALA A 72 4.46 3.83 8.96
CA ALA A 72 3.21 3.47 8.32
C ALA A 72 1.99 4.02 9.08
N GLN A 73 2.00 3.97 10.42
CA GLN A 73 0.95 4.56 11.25
C GLN A 73 0.88 6.08 11.11
N ARG A 74 2.03 6.75 11.14
CA ARG A 74 2.13 8.21 10.90
C ARG A 74 1.59 8.59 9.53
N PHE A 75 1.87 7.78 8.51
CA PHE A 75 1.36 7.99 7.15
C PHE A 75 -0.17 7.94 7.09
N VAL A 76 -0.80 6.90 7.65
CA VAL A 76 -2.27 6.81 7.68
C VAL A 76 -2.89 7.96 8.48
N ALA A 77 -2.26 8.37 9.59
CA ALA A 77 -2.72 9.49 10.40
C ALA A 77 -2.60 10.84 9.67
N ALA A 78 -1.56 11.02 8.85
CA ALA A 78 -1.35 12.24 8.06
C ALA A 78 -2.34 12.36 6.89
N PHE A 79 -2.79 11.24 6.33
CA PHE A 79 -3.70 11.22 5.18
C PHE A 79 -4.96 10.38 5.45
N PRO A 80 -5.83 10.82 6.38
CA PRO A 80 -7.00 10.06 6.80
C PRO A 80 -8.06 9.88 5.70
N SER A 81 -8.01 10.69 4.64
CA SER A 81 -8.88 10.56 3.47
C SER A 81 -8.50 9.42 2.53
N LEU A 82 -7.32 8.79 2.72
CA LEU A 82 -6.88 7.70 1.86
C LEU A 82 -7.67 6.43 2.16
N GLU A 83 -8.27 5.87 1.11
CA GLU A 83 -8.97 4.60 1.22
C GLU A 83 -8.00 3.44 1.06
N LEU A 84 -7.98 2.53 2.03
CA LEU A 84 -7.22 1.30 1.91
C LEU A 84 -7.81 0.42 0.80
N SER A 85 -6.93 -0.25 0.06
CA SER A 85 -7.31 -1.25 -0.94
C SER A 85 -7.55 -2.61 -0.27
N ASP A 86 -8.35 -2.62 0.81
CA ASP A 86 -8.77 -3.84 1.49
C ASP A 86 -10.00 -4.44 0.78
N GLU A 87 -9.82 -5.62 0.18
CA GLU A 87 -10.92 -6.34 -0.47
C GLU A 87 -11.70 -7.21 0.52
N THR A 88 -11.51 -7.01 1.81
CA THR A 88 -12.15 -7.79 2.89
C THR A 88 -13.69 -7.71 2.86
N ALA A 89 -14.24 -6.62 2.33
CA ALA A 89 -15.68 -6.45 2.10
C ALA A 89 -16.13 -6.82 0.66
N GLY A 90 -15.20 -7.19 -0.23
CA GLY A 90 -15.48 -7.55 -1.61
C GLY A 90 -16.15 -8.92 -1.74
N ALA A 91 -17.00 -9.09 -2.76
CA ALA A 91 -17.72 -10.35 -3.02
C ALA A 91 -16.80 -11.56 -3.25
N GLY A 92 -15.56 -11.33 -3.71
CA GLY A 92 -14.56 -12.38 -3.92
C GLY A 92 -13.76 -12.77 -2.68
N TYR A 93 -13.83 -12.01 -1.58
CA TYR A 93 -13.09 -12.34 -0.36
C TYR A 93 -13.87 -13.32 0.50
N THR A 94 -13.30 -14.51 0.67
CA THR A 94 -13.77 -15.52 1.63
C THR A 94 -12.84 -15.51 2.82
N SER A 95 -13.32 -14.98 3.96
CA SER A 95 -12.58 -15.10 5.22
C SER A 95 -12.44 -16.59 5.59
N PRO A 96 -11.24 -17.08 5.95
CA PRO A 96 -11.03 -18.47 6.36
C PRO A 96 -11.81 -18.85 7.64
N TYR A 97 -12.38 -17.87 8.34
CA TYR A 97 -13.23 -18.08 9.51
C TYR A 97 -14.74 -17.99 9.21
N ARG A 98 -15.14 -17.75 7.95
CA ARG A 98 -16.54 -17.70 7.49
C ARG A 98 -17.12 -19.13 7.41
N GLY A 99 -17.37 -19.74 8.57
CA GLY A 99 -17.90 -21.10 8.69
C GLY A 99 -17.73 -21.74 10.07
N ARG A 100 -16.88 -21.19 10.95
CA ARG A 100 -16.76 -21.66 12.33
C ARG A 100 -17.71 -20.87 13.23
N LEU A 101 -19.00 -21.20 13.17
CA LEU A 101 -19.87 -20.88 14.30
C LEU A 101 -19.29 -21.59 15.53
N PRO A 102 -19.13 -20.93 16.68
CA PRO A 102 -18.83 -21.65 17.91
C PRO A 102 -19.98 -22.62 18.17
N ASN A 103 -19.67 -23.92 18.27
CA ASN A 103 -20.61 -24.88 18.81
C ASN A 103 -20.94 -24.42 20.24
N ASN A 104 -22.19 -24.00 20.45
CA ASN A 104 -22.75 -23.73 21.77
C ASN A 104 -23.23 -25.05 22.39
#